data_AF-A0A8S0Q2L1-F1
#
_entry.id   AF-A0A8S0Q2L1-F1
#
_cell.length_a   1.000
_cell.length_b   1.000
_cell.length_c   1.000
_cell.angle_alpha   90.00
_cell.angle_beta   90.00
_cell.angle_gamma   90.00
#
_symmetry.space_group_name_H-M   'P 1'
#
loop_
_entity.id
_entity.type
_entity.pdbx_description
1 polymer ?
#
loop_
_entity_poly.entity_id
_entity_poly.type
_entity_poly.pdbx_seq_one_letter_code
_entity_poly.pdbx_strand_id
1 'polypeptide(L)'
;MPPFLKLKTMLSFTTATSTFVRFTPKAKALGHKFNYPFSSSSSSIQFQYPPLDHQWSGLDNWRHGPLNRDRFWGPNGPFQGLNQTDTDTGMGTDPPLVLLSSCSSLAEMGAVVLSTADPLTKSKLSHFAYDKWRREGLPIGVSQAPPRPARPLNPQLVSPKEIPPPKPSGLPLNAYMLHNLAHVELNAIDLAWDTVVRFSPYSELLGEGFFADFSHVADDESRHFSWCSQRLAELGFSYGDMPAHNFLWRECEKSSDNITARLAVIPLVQEARGLDAGPRLVKKLIGFGDHRTSNIVAKIADEEVAHVAVGVYWFVSVCQKMGRAPCSTFKDLLEEYNVELKGPYNYSARDEAGIPRQWYDPSSTKKDEKNNKLSEVVEFLYAYSMKFDFLRDL
;
A
#
# COMPACT_ATOMS: atom_id res chain seq x y z
N MET A 1 12.27 1.29 27.56
CA MET A 1 11.43 1.75 26.44
C MET A 1 10.14 0.95 26.45
N PRO A 2 8.94 1.56 26.33
CA PRO A 2 7.73 0.78 26.11
C PRO A 2 7.86 0.00 24.79
N PRO A 3 7.29 -1.20 24.65
CA PRO A 3 7.41 -1.98 23.42
C PRO A 3 6.70 -1.27 22.25
N PHE A 4 7.19 -1.49 21.02
CA PHE A 4 6.42 -1.21 19.80
C PHE A 4 5.08 -1.96 19.86
N LEU A 5 4.07 -1.54 19.09
CA LEU A 5 2.74 -2.16 19.06
C LEU A 5 2.84 -3.57 18.45
N LYS A 6 3.43 -4.51 19.19
CA LYS A 6 3.47 -5.92 18.86
C LYS A 6 2.11 -6.49 19.20
N LEU A 7 1.55 -7.27 18.28
CA LEU A 7 0.25 -7.95 18.40
C LEU A 7 0.05 -8.61 19.79
N LYS A 8 1.14 -9.05 20.44
CA LYS A 8 1.14 -9.73 21.74
C LYS A 8 1.00 -8.83 22.98
N THR A 9 1.24 -7.52 22.90
CA THR A 9 1.32 -6.68 24.12
C THR A 9 -0.05 -6.15 24.60
N MET A 10 -1.14 -6.37 23.84
CA MET A 10 -2.49 -5.89 24.22
C MET A 10 -3.37 -6.92 24.94
N LEU A 11 -2.90 -8.17 25.16
CA LEU A 11 -3.66 -9.19 25.89
C LEU A 11 -3.50 -9.13 27.43
N SER A 12 -2.84 -8.11 27.99
CA SER A 12 -2.54 -8.05 29.45
C SER A 12 -3.20 -6.93 30.25
N PHE A 13 -4.16 -6.18 29.68
CA PHE A 13 -4.95 -5.24 30.46
C PHE A 13 -6.45 -5.47 30.26
N THR A 14 -6.97 -6.54 30.86
CA THR A 14 -8.27 -6.64 31.56
C THR A 14 -8.63 -8.10 31.79
N THR A 15 -8.28 -8.64 32.97
CA THR A 15 -8.99 -9.79 33.54
C THR A 15 -9.21 -9.54 35.03
N ALA A 16 -10.13 -8.63 35.32
CA ALA A 16 -10.90 -8.73 36.55
C ALA A 16 -11.88 -9.90 36.38
N THR A 17 -11.81 -10.84 37.31
CA THR A 17 -12.62 -12.05 37.44
C THR A 17 -14.11 -11.77 37.30
N SER A 18 -14.80 -12.48 36.39
CA SER A 18 -16.21 -12.85 36.58
C SER A 18 -16.58 -14.06 35.72
N THR A 19 -16.71 -15.18 36.42
CA THR A 19 -17.64 -16.31 36.23
C THR A 19 -18.35 -16.44 34.87
N PHE A 20 -18.01 -17.52 34.15
CA PHE A 20 -18.75 -18.05 33.00
C PHE A 20 -20.17 -18.46 33.43
N VAL A 21 -21.19 -17.82 32.87
CA VAL A 21 -22.56 -18.36 32.82
C VAL A 21 -22.90 -18.59 31.35
N ARG A 22 -23.08 -19.86 30.98
CA ARG A 22 -23.60 -20.27 29.67
C ARG A 22 -25.02 -19.74 29.52
N PHE A 23 -25.25 -18.87 28.53
CA PHE A 23 -26.59 -18.59 28.02
C PHE A 23 -26.68 -19.04 26.56
N THR A 24 -27.55 -20.03 26.33
CA THR A 24 -28.04 -20.40 25.01
C THR A 24 -29.16 -19.43 24.62
N PRO A 25 -29.17 -18.84 23.40
CA PRO A 25 -30.31 -18.06 22.96
C PRO A 25 -31.32 -18.97 22.25
N LYS A 26 -32.51 -19.14 22.87
CA LYS A 26 -33.73 -19.58 22.18
C LYS A 26 -34.25 -18.43 21.33
N ALA A 27 -34.29 -18.63 20.02
CA ALA A 27 -34.96 -17.73 19.09
C ALA A 27 -36.48 -17.71 19.35
N LYS A 28 -37.06 -16.53 19.51
CA LYS A 28 -38.49 -16.27 19.33
C LYS A 28 -38.64 -15.15 18.31
N ALA A 29 -39.25 -15.51 17.18
CA ALA A 29 -39.63 -14.61 16.12
C ALA A 29 -40.72 -13.64 16.60
N LEU A 30 -40.52 -12.35 16.35
CA LEU A 30 -41.56 -11.33 16.33
C LEU A 30 -41.30 -10.47 15.09
N GLY A 31 -42.18 -10.61 14.11
CA GLY A 31 -42.11 -9.89 12.86
C GLY A 31 -42.52 -8.44 13.05
N HIS A 32 -41.62 -7.53 12.69
CA HIS A 32 -41.97 -6.15 12.35
C HIS A 32 -41.50 -5.87 10.92
N LYS A 33 -42.47 -5.70 10.03
CA LYS A 33 -42.25 -5.19 8.67
C LYS A 33 -41.89 -3.70 8.79
N PHE A 34 -40.63 -3.36 8.51
CA PHE A 34 -40.24 -1.98 8.23
C PHE A 34 -40.19 -1.79 6.72
N ASN A 35 -41.15 -1.04 6.18
CA ASN A 35 -41.10 -0.48 4.84
C ASN A 35 -40.08 0.67 4.86
N TYR A 36 -38.95 0.50 4.18
CA TYR A 36 -38.06 1.62 3.85
C TYR A 36 -38.39 2.13 2.45
N PRO A 37 -38.65 3.44 2.26
CA PRO A 37 -38.74 4.01 0.92
C PRO A 37 -37.34 4.04 0.32
N PHE A 38 -37.19 3.46 -0.88
CA PHE A 38 -35.99 3.64 -1.70
C PHE A 38 -35.87 5.11 -2.08
N SER A 39 -34.85 5.78 -1.55
CA SER A 39 -34.34 7.05 -2.06
C SER A 39 -32.94 6.80 -2.60
N SER A 40 -32.78 6.89 -3.91
CA SER A 40 -31.48 6.86 -4.58
C SER A 40 -30.75 8.19 -4.33
N SER A 41 -30.01 8.26 -3.22
CA SER A 41 -28.99 9.28 -3.01
C SER A 41 -27.65 8.58 -2.86
N SER A 42 -26.74 8.81 -3.81
CA SER A 42 -25.33 8.43 -3.71
C SER A 42 -24.71 9.22 -2.55
N SER A 43 -24.80 8.67 -1.33
CA SER A 43 -24.01 9.13 -0.19
C SER A 43 -22.58 8.65 -0.44
N SER A 44 -21.69 9.57 -0.78
CA SER A 44 -20.24 9.30 -0.73
C SER A 44 -19.92 8.85 0.69
N ILE A 45 -19.36 7.65 0.85
CA ILE A 45 -18.86 7.21 2.15
C ILE A 45 -17.76 8.19 2.58
N GLN A 46 -18.00 8.95 3.64
CA GLN A 46 -17.01 9.86 4.21
C GLN A 46 -16.34 9.18 5.40
N PHE A 47 -15.10 8.73 5.19
CA PHE A 47 -14.27 8.17 6.27
C PHE A 47 -13.67 9.30 7.11
N GLN A 48 -13.54 9.08 8.42
CA GLN A 48 -12.83 9.99 9.29
C GLN A 48 -11.33 9.71 9.27
N TYR A 49 -10.55 10.74 8.97
CA TYR A 49 -9.09 10.71 8.88
C TYR A 49 -8.51 11.61 9.98
N PRO A 50 -7.65 11.10 10.89
CA PRO A 50 -6.93 11.96 11.84
C PRO A 50 -6.15 13.09 11.14
N PRO A 51 -6.31 14.36 11.54
CA PRO A 51 -5.60 15.46 10.90
C PRO A 51 -4.09 15.33 11.11
N LEU A 52 -3.30 15.52 10.05
CA LEU A 52 -1.84 15.51 10.08
C LEU A 52 -1.26 16.75 9.41
N ASP A 53 -0.21 17.32 10.01
CA ASP A 53 0.57 18.38 9.40
C ASP A 53 1.38 17.79 8.22
N HIS A 54 1.33 18.45 7.06
CA HIS A 54 2.07 18.09 5.84
C HIS A 54 1.64 16.80 5.13
N GLN A 55 0.36 16.69 4.81
CA GLN A 55 -0.19 15.68 3.89
C GLN A 55 0.07 16.07 2.43
N TRP A 56 0.37 15.09 1.56
CA TRP A 56 0.36 15.31 0.10
C TRP A 56 -1.03 15.81 -0.33
N SER A 57 -1.09 16.95 -1.01
CA SER A 57 -2.35 17.61 -1.37
C SER A 57 -3.23 16.77 -2.29
N GLY A 58 -2.65 15.82 -3.02
CA GLY A 58 -3.40 14.90 -3.89
C GLY A 58 -4.08 13.75 -3.15
N LEU A 59 -3.77 13.52 -1.87
CA LEU A 59 -4.22 12.32 -1.16
C LEU A 59 -5.75 12.31 -0.96
N ASP A 60 -6.34 13.47 -0.67
CA ASP A 60 -7.80 13.57 -0.54
C ASP A 60 -8.50 13.40 -1.89
N ASN A 61 -7.92 13.92 -2.98
CA ASN A 61 -8.46 13.70 -4.33
C ASN A 61 -8.38 12.23 -4.73
N TRP A 62 -7.29 11.54 -4.38
CA TRP A 62 -7.15 10.11 -4.59
C TRP A 62 -8.19 9.32 -3.79
N ARG A 63 -8.36 9.59 -2.49
CA ARG A 63 -9.37 8.91 -1.62
C ARG A 63 -10.81 9.08 -2.10
N HIS A 64 -11.17 10.31 -2.45
CA HIS A 64 -12.55 10.67 -2.78
C HIS A 64 -12.85 10.57 -4.28
N GLY A 65 -11.85 10.22 -5.09
CA GLY A 65 -12.00 10.04 -6.53
C GLY A 65 -13.06 8.98 -6.89
N PRO A 66 -13.60 9.02 -8.12
CA PRO A 66 -14.38 7.91 -8.64
C PRO A 66 -13.51 6.66 -8.72
N LEU A 67 -14.13 5.47 -8.68
CA LEU A 67 -13.40 4.23 -8.93
C LEU A 67 -12.76 4.32 -10.32
N ASN A 68 -11.43 4.17 -10.37
CA ASN A 68 -10.72 4.15 -11.62
C ASN A 68 -10.96 2.80 -12.31
N ARG A 69 -11.71 2.82 -13.42
CA ARG A 69 -12.10 1.61 -14.17
C ARG A 69 -11.19 1.34 -15.37
N ASP A 70 -10.01 1.97 -15.45
CA ASP A 70 -9.10 1.82 -16.58
C ASP A 70 -8.37 0.47 -16.55
N ARG A 71 -9.12 -0.64 -16.64
CA ARG A 71 -8.59 -2.00 -16.45
C ARG A 71 -7.74 -2.50 -17.64
N PHE A 72 -7.72 -1.76 -18.75
CA PHE A 72 -7.02 -2.13 -19.98
C PHE A 72 -6.18 -0.99 -20.53
N TRP A 73 -5.17 -1.33 -21.33
CA TRP A 73 -4.33 -0.36 -22.03
C TRP A 73 -4.59 -0.37 -23.53
N GLY A 74 -5.17 0.71 -24.05
CA GLY A 74 -5.52 0.89 -25.45
C GLY A 74 -4.37 1.49 -26.27
N PRO A 75 -4.61 1.84 -27.54
CA PRO A 75 -3.59 2.44 -28.41
C PRO A 75 -3.00 3.75 -27.86
N ASN A 76 -3.80 4.55 -27.17
CA ASN A 76 -3.44 5.90 -26.72
C ASN A 76 -3.31 6.05 -25.20
N GLY A 77 -3.45 4.98 -24.42
CA GLY A 77 -3.39 5.03 -22.96
C GLY A 77 -4.37 4.08 -22.27
N PRO A 78 -4.51 4.20 -20.94
CA PRO A 78 -5.50 3.48 -20.17
C PRO A 78 -6.91 3.76 -20.69
N PHE A 79 -7.76 2.75 -20.66
CA PHE A 79 -9.18 2.91 -20.98
C PHE A 79 -10.03 1.91 -20.20
N GLN A 80 -11.28 2.30 -19.99
CA GLN A 80 -12.32 1.39 -19.53
C GLN A 80 -12.70 0.51 -20.72
N GLY A 81 -12.56 -0.82 -20.57
CA GLY A 81 -12.92 -1.76 -21.64
C GLY A 81 -14.29 -1.43 -22.24
N LEU A 82 -14.44 -1.50 -23.57
CA LEU A 82 -15.71 -1.21 -24.24
C LEU A 82 -16.81 -2.12 -23.66
N ASN A 83 -17.84 -1.50 -23.08
CA ASN A 83 -19.12 -2.11 -22.71
C ASN A 83 -19.02 -3.58 -22.26
N GLN A 84 -18.47 -3.81 -21.06
CA GLN A 84 -19.27 -4.61 -20.14
C GLN A 84 -20.38 -3.68 -19.66
N THR A 85 -21.41 -3.53 -20.50
CA THR A 85 -22.75 -3.28 -19.96
C THR A 85 -22.94 -4.22 -18.78
N ASP A 86 -23.74 -3.80 -17.80
CA ASP A 86 -24.40 -4.66 -16.83
C ASP A 86 -25.31 -5.71 -17.53
N THR A 87 -24.77 -6.46 -18.48
CA THR A 87 -25.32 -7.72 -18.97
C THR A 87 -24.94 -8.76 -17.96
N ASP A 88 -25.81 -8.81 -16.96
CA ASP A 88 -26.34 -9.92 -16.18
C ASP A 88 -26.50 -11.26 -16.96
N THR A 89 -25.55 -11.66 -17.80
CA THR A 89 -25.61 -12.91 -18.59
C THR A 89 -24.31 -13.70 -18.54
N GLY A 90 -23.57 -13.55 -17.44
CA GLY A 90 -22.46 -14.39 -17.01
C GLY A 90 -22.43 -14.58 -15.49
N MET A 91 -23.54 -14.36 -14.78
CA MET A 91 -23.70 -14.86 -13.42
C MET A 91 -23.77 -16.39 -13.49
N GLY A 92 -22.62 -17.07 -13.39
CA GLY A 92 -22.62 -18.53 -13.35
C GLY A 92 -21.25 -19.17 -13.47
N THR A 93 -20.81 -19.79 -12.38
CA THR A 93 -19.83 -20.89 -12.26
C THR A 93 -18.36 -20.61 -11.94
N ASP A 94 -17.84 -19.37 -11.97
CA ASP A 94 -16.46 -19.15 -11.50
C ASP A 94 -16.39 -19.23 -9.96
N PRO A 95 -15.82 -20.30 -9.35
CA PRO A 95 -16.00 -20.58 -7.93
C PRO A 95 -15.50 -19.45 -6.99
N PRO A 96 -14.36 -18.79 -7.25
CA PRO A 96 -13.89 -17.68 -6.43
C PRO A 96 -14.83 -16.46 -6.42
N LEU A 97 -15.46 -16.11 -7.55
CA LEU A 97 -16.40 -14.99 -7.61
C LEU A 97 -17.69 -15.29 -6.83
N VAL A 98 -18.16 -16.55 -6.87
CA VAL A 98 -19.32 -16.98 -6.07
C VAL A 98 -19.02 -16.87 -4.59
N LEU A 99 -17.84 -17.34 -4.15
CA LEU A 99 -17.39 -17.21 -2.76
C LEU A 99 -17.33 -15.73 -2.34
N LEU A 100 -16.67 -14.89 -3.14
CA LEU A 100 -16.48 -13.48 -2.81
C LEU A 100 -17.80 -12.69 -2.82
N SER A 101 -18.75 -13.07 -3.68
CA SER A 101 -20.10 -12.47 -3.71
C SER A 101 -20.89 -12.72 -2.42
N SER A 102 -20.62 -13.84 -1.73
CA SER A 102 -21.26 -14.21 -0.46
C SER A 102 -20.61 -13.58 0.78
N CYS A 103 -19.41 -12.99 0.63
CA CYS A 103 -18.73 -12.33 1.73
C CYS A 103 -19.52 -11.10 2.23
N SER A 104 -19.48 -10.87 3.53
CA SER A 104 -20.23 -9.84 4.23
C SER A 104 -19.37 -8.68 4.76
N SER A 105 -18.05 -8.76 4.55
CA SER A 105 -17.09 -7.75 5.02
C SER A 105 -15.84 -7.64 4.14
N LEU A 106 -15.12 -6.52 4.26
CA LEU A 106 -13.88 -6.26 3.53
C LEU A 106 -12.79 -7.31 3.83
N ALA A 107 -12.62 -7.66 5.10
CA ALA A 107 -11.61 -8.61 5.54
C ALA A 107 -11.89 -10.04 5.04
N GLU A 108 -13.17 -10.45 4.96
CA GLU A 108 -13.54 -11.73 4.34
C GLU A 108 -13.19 -11.75 2.85
N MET A 109 -13.54 -10.69 2.11
CA MET A 109 -13.21 -10.59 0.68
C MET A 109 -11.68 -10.58 0.47
N GLY A 110 -10.94 -9.81 1.26
CA GLY A 110 -9.47 -9.80 1.19
C GLY A 110 -8.85 -11.17 1.45
N ALA A 111 -9.41 -11.97 2.37
CA ALA A 111 -8.93 -13.34 2.61
C ALA A 111 -9.15 -14.26 1.40
N VAL A 112 -10.26 -14.08 0.65
CA VAL A 112 -10.51 -14.79 -0.61
C VAL A 112 -9.50 -14.37 -1.68
N VAL A 113 -9.23 -13.06 -1.82
CA VAL A 113 -8.21 -12.55 -2.76
C VAL A 113 -6.83 -13.14 -2.45
N LEU A 114 -6.41 -13.11 -1.19
CA LEU A 114 -5.13 -13.69 -0.75
C LEU A 114 -5.07 -15.21 -1.00
N SER A 115 -6.20 -15.91 -0.94
CA SER A 115 -6.28 -17.36 -1.18
C SER A 115 -6.38 -17.73 -2.67
N THR A 116 -6.43 -16.76 -3.57
CA THR A 116 -6.53 -16.98 -5.02
C THR A 116 -5.13 -17.09 -5.64
N ALA A 117 -4.82 -18.22 -6.28
CA ALA A 117 -3.49 -18.45 -6.84
C ALA A 117 -3.27 -17.76 -8.19
N ASP A 118 -4.26 -17.81 -9.09
CA ASP A 118 -4.11 -17.23 -10.43
C ASP A 118 -3.98 -15.69 -10.36
N PRO A 119 -2.93 -15.09 -10.93
CA PRO A 119 -2.68 -13.65 -10.82
C PRO A 119 -3.77 -12.77 -11.45
N LEU A 120 -4.33 -13.17 -12.60
CA LEU A 120 -5.35 -12.39 -13.29
C LEU A 120 -6.69 -12.49 -12.56
N THR A 121 -7.05 -13.67 -12.09
CA THR A 121 -8.23 -13.86 -11.23
C THR A 121 -8.06 -13.08 -9.93
N LYS A 122 -6.87 -13.09 -9.31
CA LYS A 122 -6.59 -12.29 -8.10
C LYS A 122 -6.84 -10.80 -8.33
N SER A 123 -6.31 -10.24 -9.41
CA SER A 123 -6.53 -8.84 -9.79
C SER A 123 -8.03 -8.52 -10.00
N LYS A 124 -8.76 -9.39 -10.74
CA LYS A 124 -10.22 -9.23 -10.92
C LYS A 124 -10.99 -9.27 -9.61
N LEU A 125 -10.67 -10.20 -8.71
CA LEU A 125 -11.31 -10.32 -7.41
C LEU A 125 -10.99 -9.13 -6.50
N SER A 126 -9.77 -8.59 -6.58
CA SER A 126 -9.38 -7.36 -5.87
C SER A 126 -10.27 -6.19 -6.28
N HIS A 127 -10.44 -5.97 -7.59
CA HIS A 127 -11.32 -4.92 -8.12
C HIS A 127 -12.77 -5.10 -7.67
N PHE A 128 -13.29 -6.32 -7.75
CA PHE A 128 -14.65 -6.63 -7.31
C PHE A 128 -14.81 -6.40 -5.81
N ALA A 129 -13.84 -6.83 -4.99
CA ALA A 129 -13.89 -6.69 -3.54
C ALA A 129 -13.96 -5.22 -3.12
N TYR A 130 -13.10 -4.37 -3.69
CA TYR A 130 -13.07 -2.94 -3.39
C TYR A 130 -14.34 -2.22 -3.87
N ASP A 131 -14.79 -2.48 -5.12
CA ASP A 131 -16.03 -1.90 -5.66
C ASP A 131 -17.26 -2.33 -4.83
N LYS A 132 -17.40 -3.64 -4.57
CA LYS A 132 -18.49 -4.17 -3.73
C LYS A 132 -18.51 -3.53 -2.36
N TRP A 133 -17.37 -3.52 -1.65
CA TRP A 133 -17.27 -2.94 -0.32
C TRP A 133 -17.70 -1.47 -0.31
N ARG A 134 -17.18 -0.67 -1.23
CA ARG A 134 -17.48 0.76 -1.33
C ARG A 134 -18.92 1.04 -1.75
N ARG A 135 -19.47 0.25 -2.69
CA ARG A 135 -20.83 0.44 -3.22
C ARG A 135 -21.91 -0.01 -2.24
N GLU A 136 -21.67 -1.10 -1.51
CA GLU A 136 -22.64 -1.69 -0.59
C GLU A 136 -22.49 -1.18 0.85
N GLY A 137 -21.42 -0.43 1.17
CA GLY A 137 -21.18 0.10 2.51
C GLY A 137 -20.97 -1.01 3.54
N LEU A 138 -20.27 -2.08 3.14
CA LEU A 138 -20.04 -3.24 4.00
C LEU A 138 -19.08 -2.88 5.16
N PRO A 139 -19.19 -3.55 6.32
CA PRO A 139 -18.24 -3.36 7.41
C PRO A 139 -16.82 -3.84 7.03
N ILE A 140 -15.81 -3.36 7.75
CA ILE A 140 -14.44 -3.90 7.64
C ILE A 140 -14.43 -5.39 7.99
N GLY A 141 -15.12 -5.76 9.07
CA GLY A 141 -15.19 -7.12 9.60
C GLY A 141 -13.86 -7.63 10.14
N VAL A 142 -13.83 -8.91 10.49
CA VAL A 142 -12.61 -9.59 10.96
C VAL A 142 -12.47 -10.92 10.25
N SER A 143 -11.28 -11.17 9.69
CA SER A 143 -10.94 -12.45 9.08
C SER A 143 -9.50 -12.85 9.44
N GLN A 144 -9.14 -14.10 9.12
CA GLN A 144 -7.78 -14.60 9.31
C GLN A 144 -7.03 -14.54 7.97
N ALA A 145 -5.96 -13.77 7.93
CA ALA A 145 -5.07 -13.76 6.78
C ALA A 145 -4.38 -15.14 6.66
N PRO A 146 -4.27 -15.71 5.46
CA PRO A 146 -3.47 -16.93 5.28
C PRO A 146 -2.01 -16.65 5.70
N PRO A 147 -1.22 -17.70 6.06
CA PRO A 147 0.19 -17.51 6.41
C PRO A 147 1.00 -16.87 5.28
N ARG A 148 0.62 -17.17 4.03
CA ARG A 148 1.13 -16.55 2.81
C ARG A 148 0.05 -16.53 1.73
N PRO A 149 0.07 -15.57 0.79
CA PRO A 149 -0.81 -15.55 -0.35
C PRO A 149 -0.62 -16.81 -1.18
N ALA A 150 -1.73 -17.29 -1.74
CA ALA A 150 -1.70 -18.29 -2.77
C ALA A 150 -0.97 -17.74 -4.00
N ARG A 151 -0.18 -18.60 -4.62
CA ARG A 151 0.63 -18.31 -5.80
C ARG A 151 0.44 -19.42 -6.83
N PRO A 152 0.54 -19.11 -8.13
CA PRO A 152 0.53 -20.12 -9.18
C PRO A 152 1.83 -20.94 -9.14
N LEU A 153 1.90 -22.01 -9.95
CA LEU A 153 3.13 -22.82 -10.05
C LEU A 153 4.32 -22.01 -10.58
N ASN A 154 4.08 -21.11 -11.53
CA ASN A 154 5.08 -20.24 -12.15
C ASN A 154 4.73 -18.76 -11.92
N PRO A 155 5.72 -17.88 -11.66
CA PRO A 155 7.17 -18.14 -11.72
C PRO A 155 7.69 -18.94 -10.53
N GLN A 156 8.75 -19.70 -10.76
CA GLN A 156 9.51 -20.29 -9.65
C GLN A 156 10.08 -19.16 -8.78
N LEU A 157 9.79 -19.22 -7.48
CA LEU A 157 10.29 -18.24 -6.52
C LEU A 157 11.69 -18.64 -6.04
N VAL A 158 12.68 -17.81 -6.35
CA VAL A 158 14.11 -18.06 -6.04
C VAL A 158 14.69 -16.89 -5.21
N SER A 159 15.94 -17.03 -4.75
CA SER A 159 16.64 -15.90 -4.12
C SER A 159 17.02 -14.82 -5.15
N PRO A 160 17.21 -13.55 -4.76
CA PRO A 160 17.62 -12.49 -5.69
C PRO A 160 18.89 -12.79 -6.49
N LYS A 161 19.79 -13.65 -5.97
CA LYS A 161 21.04 -14.05 -6.64
C LYS A 161 20.83 -15.09 -7.74
N GLU A 162 19.70 -15.80 -7.71
CA GLU A 162 19.35 -16.86 -8.65
C GLU A 162 18.45 -16.36 -9.79
N ILE A 163 18.04 -15.10 -9.76
CA ILE A 163 17.33 -14.47 -10.87
C ILE A 163 18.28 -14.37 -12.06
N PRO A 164 17.93 -14.96 -13.22
CA PRO A 164 18.80 -14.91 -14.38
C PRO A 164 18.97 -13.45 -14.83
N PRO A 165 20.18 -13.03 -15.23
CA PRO A 165 20.35 -11.79 -15.97
C PRO A 165 19.53 -11.77 -17.28
N PRO A 166 19.29 -10.61 -17.91
CA PRO A 166 18.44 -10.53 -19.11
C PRO A 166 18.84 -11.48 -20.24
N LYS A 167 20.15 -11.57 -20.57
CA LYS A 167 20.64 -12.39 -21.69
C LYS A 167 20.33 -13.90 -21.54
N PRO A 168 20.60 -14.55 -20.39
CA PRO A 168 20.23 -15.95 -20.17
C PRO A 168 18.76 -16.19 -19.76
N SER A 169 17.94 -15.15 -19.57
CA SER A 169 16.55 -15.31 -19.11
C SER A 169 15.59 -15.91 -20.14
N GLY A 170 15.96 -15.88 -21.43
CA GLY A 170 15.06 -16.25 -22.52
C GLY A 170 14.10 -15.15 -22.96
N LEU A 171 14.05 -14.01 -22.26
CA LEU A 171 13.24 -12.85 -22.63
C LEU A 171 14.08 -11.73 -23.28
N PRO A 172 13.52 -10.97 -24.24
CA PRO A 172 14.09 -9.70 -24.66
C PRO A 172 14.05 -8.69 -23.51
N LEU A 173 14.92 -7.68 -23.57
CA LEU A 173 15.16 -6.77 -22.43
C LEU A 173 13.89 -6.06 -21.94
N ASN A 174 13.00 -5.62 -22.84
CA ASN A 174 11.73 -4.99 -22.48
C ASN A 174 10.78 -5.95 -21.75
N ALA A 175 10.61 -7.18 -22.25
CA ALA A 175 9.79 -8.20 -21.59
C ALA A 175 10.40 -8.65 -20.24
N TYR A 176 11.72 -8.76 -20.15
CA TYR A 176 12.43 -9.03 -18.89
C TYR A 176 12.13 -7.98 -17.82
N MET A 177 12.22 -6.70 -18.19
CA MET A 177 11.96 -5.61 -17.23
C MET A 177 10.47 -5.55 -16.85
N LEU A 178 9.58 -5.77 -17.81
CA LEU A 178 8.14 -5.74 -17.59
C LEU A 178 7.65 -6.94 -16.76
N HIS A 179 8.23 -8.13 -16.92
CA HIS A 179 7.92 -9.29 -16.09
C HIS A 179 8.34 -9.06 -14.64
N ASN A 180 9.52 -8.48 -14.41
CA ASN A 180 9.92 -8.07 -13.06
C ASN A 180 8.95 -7.04 -12.46
N LEU A 181 8.52 -6.04 -13.24
CA LEU A 181 7.53 -5.07 -12.78
C LEU A 181 6.19 -5.74 -12.45
N ALA A 182 5.66 -6.59 -13.35
CA ALA A 182 4.46 -7.38 -13.08
C ALA A 182 4.58 -8.23 -11.80
N HIS A 183 5.77 -8.76 -11.49
CA HIS A 183 6.00 -9.44 -10.23
C HIS A 183 5.89 -8.52 -9.02
N VAL A 184 6.42 -7.30 -9.12
CA VAL A 184 6.28 -6.27 -8.08
C VAL A 184 4.80 -5.92 -7.89
N GLU A 185 4.07 -5.60 -8.95
CA GLU A 185 2.64 -5.25 -8.89
C GLU A 185 1.80 -6.37 -8.25
N LEU A 186 2.02 -7.63 -8.65
CA LEU A 186 1.31 -8.76 -8.04
C LEU A 186 1.61 -8.90 -6.55
N ASN A 187 2.85 -8.64 -6.13
CA ASN A 187 3.19 -8.60 -4.72
C ASN A 187 2.50 -7.41 -4.03
N ALA A 188 2.45 -6.23 -4.64
CA ALA A 188 1.79 -5.07 -4.05
C ALA A 188 0.29 -5.32 -3.76
N ILE A 189 -0.42 -6.01 -4.67
CA ILE A 189 -1.80 -6.52 -4.42
C ILE A 189 -1.84 -7.38 -3.14
N ASP A 190 -0.93 -8.36 -3.02
CA ASP A 190 -0.86 -9.25 -1.86
C ASP A 190 -0.52 -8.50 -0.58
N LEU A 191 0.41 -7.54 -0.62
CA LEU A 191 0.88 -6.76 0.52
C LEU A 191 -0.24 -5.85 1.06
N ALA A 192 -0.98 -5.22 0.15
CA ALA A 192 -2.10 -4.35 0.48
C ALA A 192 -3.25 -5.16 1.12
N TRP A 193 -3.67 -6.27 0.50
CA TRP A 193 -4.69 -7.14 1.09
C TRP A 193 -4.26 -7.81 2.39
N ASP A 194 -3.00 -8.23 2.50
CA ASP A 194 -2.48 -8.77 3.77
C ASP A 194 -2.56 -7.72 4.87
N THR A 195 -2.25 -6.46 4.57
CA THR A 195 -2.37 -5.35 5.53
C THR A 195 -3.82 -5.14 5.97
N VAL A 196 -4.77 -5.18 5.03
CA VAL A 196 -6.22 -5.08 5.32
C VAL A 196 -6.68 -6.22 6.23
N VAL A 197 -6.41 -7.47 5.84
CA VAL A 197 -6.97 -8.64 6.54
C VAL A 197 -6.25 -8.88 7.87
N ARG A 198 -4.93 -8.81 7.89
CA ARG A 198 -4.13 -9.15 9.08
C ARG A 198 -4.34 -8.17 10.23
N PHE A 199 -4.59 -6.90 9.92
CA PHE A 199 -4.83 -5.88 10.94
C PHE A 199 -6.30 -5.53 11.13
N SER A 200 -7.22 -6.26 10.50
CA SER A 200 -8.66 -6.06 10.68
C SER A 200 -9.13 -6.20 12.14
N PRO A 201 -8.52 -7.04 13.03
CA PRO A 201 -8.86 -7.03 14.46
C PRO A 201 -8.59 -5.70 15.17
N TYR A 202 -7.83 -4.79 14.56
CA TYR A 202 -7.50 -3.46 15.09
C TYR A 202 -8.32 -2.34 14.45
N SER A 203 -9.45 -2.66 13.82
CA SER A 203 -10.30 -1.68 13.13
C SER A 203 -10.72 -0.51 14.02
N GLU A 204 -11.03 -0.76 15.29
CA GLU A 204 -11.38 0.28 16.27
C GLU A 204 -10.23 1.26 16.56
N LEU A 205 -8.98 0.77 16.53
CA LEU A 205 -7.80 1.59 16.80
C LEU A 205 -7.36 2.40 15.57
N LEU A 206 -7.38 1.74 14.41
CA LEU A 206 -6.88 2.28 13.15
C LEU A 206 -7.92 3.13 12.42
N GLY A 207 -9.21 2.85 12.63
CA GLY A 207 -10.32 3.48 11.92
C GLY A 207 -10.53 2.89 10.52
N GLU A 208 -11.74 3.07 9.98
CA GLU A 208 -12.12 2.54 8.66
C GLU A 208 -11.24 3.06 7.53
N GLY A 209 -10.80 4.33 7.62
CA GLY A 209 -9.95 4.95 6.62
C GLY A 209 -8.64 4.20 6.36
N PHE A 210 -8.10 3.48 7.33
CA PHE A 210 -6.89 2.66 7.15
C PHE A 210 -7.16 1.54 6.15
N PHE A 211 -8.27 0.83 6.34
CA PHE A 211 -8.65 -0.29 5.48
C PHE A 211 -9.18 0.20 4.13
N ALA A 212 -9.84 1.36 4.11
CA ALA A 212 -10.23 2.06 2.89
C ALA A 212 -9.01 2.34 2.01
N ASP A 213 -7.98 2.98 2.58
CA ASP A 213 -6.79 3.36 1.83
C ASP A 213 -6.04 2.12 1.32
N PHE A 214 -5.78 1.11 2.17
CA PHE A 214 -5.04 -0.08 1.72
C PHE A 214 -5.84 -0.97 0.76
N SER A 215 -7.18 -1.04 0.86
CA SER A 215 -7.97 -1.73 -0.16
C SER A 215 -8.02 -0.96 -1.49
N HIS A 216 -7.95 0.38 -1.45
CA HIS A 216 -7.82 1.20 -2.66
C HIS A 216 -6.45 1.03 -3.32
N VAL A 217 -5.35 1.01 -2.54
CA VAL A 217 -4.03 0.63 -3.06
C VAL A 217 -4.13 -0.74 -3.75
N ALA A 218 -4.76 -1.73 -3.13
CA ALA A 218 -4.90 -3.05 -3.74
C ALA A 218 -5.70 -3.04 -5.08
N ASP A 219 -6.66 -2.11 -5.26
CA ASP A 219 -7.34 -1.89 -6.54
C ASP A 219 -6.40 -1.26 -7.58
N ASP A 220 -5.61 -0.27 -7.20
CA ASP A 220 -4.63 0.39 -8.07
C ASP A 220 -3.57 -0.61 -8.57
N GLU A 221 -2.96 -1.37 -7.67
CA GLU A 221 -1.95 -2.39 -8.03
C GLU A 221 -2.53 -3.51 -8.89
N SER A 222 -3.83 -3.78 -8.74
CA SER A 222 -4.53 -4.75 -9.59
C SER A 222 -4.68 -4.26 -11.03
N ARG A 223 -4.80 -2.94 -11.25
CA ARG A 223 -4.73 -2.34 -12.60
C ARG A 223 -3.31 -2.39 -13.13
N HIS A 224 -2.34 -1.99 -12.33
CA HIS A 224 -0.92 -1.97 -12.71
C HIS A 224 -0.46 -3.35 -13.19
N PHE A 225 -0.79 -4.39 -12.42
CA PHE A 225 -0.53 -5.78 -12.80
C PHE A 225 -1.21 -6.16 -14.13
N SER A 226 -2.49 -5.79 -14.29
CA SER A 226 -3.26 -6.09 -15.50
C SER A 226 -2.65 -5.43 -16.74
N TRP A 227 -2.23 -4.17 -16.66
CA TRP A 227 -1.54 -3.49 -17.76
C TRP A 227 -0.20 -4.17 -18.11
N CYS A 228 0.57 -4.55 -17.09
CA CYS A 228 1.83 -5.26 -17.31
C CYS A 228 1.60 -6.64 -17.95
N SER A 229 0.62 -7.40 -17.46
CA SER A 229 0.27 -8.72 -17.97
C SER A 229 -0.25 -8.65 -19.41
N GLN A 230 -1.14 -7.70 -19.70
CA GLN A 230 -1.60 -7.44 -21.06
C GLN A 230 -0.42 -7.14 -21.99
N ARG A 231 0.49 -6.25 -21.58
CA ARG A 231 1.62 -5.85 -22.41
C ARG A 231 2.65 -6.97 -22.60
N LEU A 232 2.86 -7.83 -21.60
CA LEU A 232 3.68 -9.05 -21.76
C LEU A 232 3.09 -9.95 -22.85
N ALA A 233 1.77 -10.20 -22.81
CA ALA A 233 1.09 -11.03 -23.80
C ALA A 233 1.24 -10.46 -25.22
N GLU A 234 1.12 -9.14 -25.38
CA GLU A 234 1.36 -8.45 -26.67
C GLU A 234 2.81 -8.58 -27.17
N LEU A 235 3.78 -8.74 -26.27
CA LEU A 235 5.18 -8.99 -26.60
C LEU A 235 5.46 -10.49 -26.88
N GLY A 236 4.46 -11.36 -26.71
CA GLY A 236 4.59 -12.81 -26.90
C GLY A 236 5.07 -13.57 -25.67
N PHE A 237 4.98 -12.98 -24.47
CA PHE A 237 5.44 -13.56 -23.21
C PHE A 237 4.32 -13.56 -22.16
N SER A 238 4.52 -14.31 -21.09
CA SER A 238 3.59 -14.40 -19.96
C SER A 238 4.30 -14.11 -18.64
N TYR A 239 3.53 -13.58 -17.68
CA TYR A 239 3.99 -13.59 -16.30
C TYR A 239 4.17 -15.05 -15.85
N GLY A 240 5.39 -15.40 -15.46
CA GLY A 240 5.79 -16.78 -15.15
C GLY A 240 6.87 -17.35 -16.05
N ASP A 241 7.19 -16.72 -17.19
CA ASP A 241 8.18 -17.23 -18.16
C ASP A 241 9.63 -17.22 -17.65
N MET A 242 9.92 -16.48 -16.58
CA MET A 242 11.19 -16.55 -15.87
C MET A 242 10.99 -16.60 -14.35
N PRO A 243 11.98 -17.14 -13.59
CA PRO A 243 11.96 -17.09 -12.13
C PRO A 243 11.82 -15.67 -11.58
N ALA A 244 11.21 -15.55 -10.41
CA ALA A 244 11.03 -14.29 -9.71
C ALA A 244 11.49 -14.40 -8.26
N HIS A 245 11.80 -13.29 -7.59
CA HIS A 245 12.31 -13.33 -6.22
C HIS A 245 11.21 -13.14 -5.18
N ASN A 246 11.27 -13.86 -4.06
CA ASN A 246 10.27 -13.70 -2.99
C ASN A 246 10.61 -12.59 -1.97
N PHE A 247 11.48 -11.64 -2.32
CA PHE A 247 12.03 -10.67 -1.36
C PHE A 247 10.94 -9.83 -0.66
N LEU A 248 10.01 -9.25 -1.43
CA LEU A 248 8.94 -8.39 -0.91
C LEU A 248 8.08 -9.10 0.13
N TRP A 249 7.63 -10.32 -0.16
CA TRP A 249 6.83 -11.09 0.79
C TRP A 249 7.61 -11.47 2.05
N ARG A 250 8.91 -11.78 1.95
CA ARG A 250 9.73 -12.09 3.14
C ARG A 250 9.82 -10.90 4.10
N GLU A 251 9.93 -9.67 3.57
CA GLU A 251 9.91 -8.46 4.41
C GLU A 251 8.52 -8.19 5.03
N CYS A 252 7.46 -8.49 4.28
CA CYS A 252 6.08 -8.44 4.77
C CYS A 252 5.81 -9.43 5.92
N GLU A 253 6.31 -10.66 5.77
CA GLU A 253 6.15 -11.74 6.75
C GLU A 253 6.85 -11.40 8.07
N LYS A 254 8.07 -10.83 8.01
CA LYS A 254 8.79 -10.37 9.21
C LYS A 254 7.99 -9.36 10.02
N SER A 255 7.27 -8.46 9.35
CA SER A 255 6.48 -7.39 9.98
C SER A 255 5.02 -7.78 10.28
N SER A 256 4.66 -9.05 10.06
CA SER A 256 3.27 -9.54 10.19
C SER A 256 2.66 -9.33 11.58
N ASP A 257 3.47 -9.21 12.62
CA ASP A 257 3.02 -9.04 14.00
C ASP A 257 3.08 -7.58 14.52
N ASN A 258 3.39 -6.61 13.66
CA ASN A 258 3.63 -5.22 14.07
C ASN A 258 3.21 -4.22 12.98
N ILE A 259 2.11 -3.49 13.21
CA ILE A 259 1.54 -2.51 12.28
C ILE A 259 2.55 -1.40 11.93
N THR A 260 3.24 -0.85 12.93
CA THR A 260 4.21 0.23 12.72
C THR A 260 5.39 -0.24 11.88
N ALA A 261 5.86 -1.48 12.12
CA ALA A 261 6.88 -2.10 11.29
C ALA A 261 6.37 -2.37 9.87
N ARG A 262 5.12 -2.84 9.70
CA ARG A 262 4.52 -3.02 8.36
C ARG A 262 4.58 -1.73 7.56
N LEU A 263 4.15 -0.63 8.16
CA LEU A 263 4.11 0.69 7.53
C LEU A 263 5.52 1.21 7.21
N ALA A 264 6.50 0.98 8.08
CA ALA A 264 7.88 1.35 7.78
C ALA A 264 8.48 0.52 6.62
N VAL A 265 8.32 -0.80 6.67
CA VAL A 265 9.02 -1.71 5.77
C VAL A 265 8.40 -1.78 4.39
N ILE A 266 7.07 -1.70 4.28
CA ILE A 266 6.38 -1.89 3.01
C ILE A 266 6.15 -0.55 2.29
N PRO A 267 5.22 0.32 2.69
CA PRO A 267 4.94 1.52 1.91
C PRO A 267 6.07 2.57 1.97
N LEU A 268 6.77 2.71 3.09
CA LEU A 268 7.85 3.71 3.20
C LEU A 268 9.21 3.27 2.64
N VAL A 269 9.42 1.96 2.42
CA VAL A 269 10.67 1.45 1.86
C VAL A 269 10.45 0.72 0.54
N GLN A 270 9.59 -0.30 0.48
CA GLN A 270 9.40 -1.04 -0.77
C GLN A 270 8.68 -0.21 -1.82
N GLU A 271 7.55 0.41 -1.49
CA GLU A 271 6.82 1.24 -2.48
C GLU A 271 7.62 2.52 -2.81
N ALA A 272 8.30 3.12 -1.83
CA ALA A 272 9.19 4.25 -2.08
C ALA A 272 10.37 3.93 -3.02
N ARG A 273 10.77 2.65 -3.18
CA ARG A 273 11.75 2.24 -4.21
C ARG A 273 11.15 2.31 -5.62
N GLY A 274 9.83 2.16 -5.75
CA GLY A 274 9.09 2.40 -6.99
C GLY A 274 9.27 3.83 -7.49
N LEU A 275 9.13 4.83 -6.60
CA LEU A 275 9.37 6.25 -6.90
C LEU A 275 10.80 6.53 -7.42
N ASP A 276 11.77 5.77 -6.93
CA ASP A 276 13.16 5.90 -7.35
C ASP A 276 13.40 5.21 -8.72
N ALA A 277 12.84 4.01 -8.90
CA ALA A 277 13.14 3.14 -10.04
C ALA A 277 12.30 3.44 -11.28
N GLY A 278 11.04 3.86 -11.12
CA GLY A 278 10.08 4.10 -12.20
C GLY A 278 10.65 5.00 -13.31
N PRO A 279 11.10 6.24 -13.01
CA PRO A 279 11.63 7.15 -14.03
C PRO A 279 12.84 6.58 -14.80
N ARG A 280 13.69 5.80 -14.11
CA ARG A 280 14.84 5.14 -14.74
C ARG A 280 14.40 4.04 -15.70
N LEU A 281 13.39 3.26 -15.31
CA LEU A 281 12.81 2.21 -16.14
C LEU A 281 12.14 2.80 -17.39
N VAL A 282 11.37 3.89 -17.24
CA VAL A 282 10.79 4.65 -18.36
C VAL A 282 11.88 5.07 -19.34
N LYS A 283 12.94 5.74 -18.86
CA LYS A 283 14.05 6.19 -19.72
C LYS A 283 14.72 5.03 -20.46
N LYS A 284 14.88 3.88 -19.79
CA LYS A 284 15.49 2.69 -20.38
C LYS A 284 14.62 2.08 -21.48
N LEU A 285 13.30 2.05 -21.30
CA LEU A 285 12.34 1.57 -22.30
C LEU A 285 12.25 2.50 -23.51
N ILE A 286 12.28 3.82 -23.30
CA ILE A 286 12.38 4.81 -24.39
C ILE A 286 13.67 4.58 -25.19
N GLY A 287 14.80 4.42 -24.51
CA GLY A 287 16.09 4.14 -25.17
C GLY A 287 16.12 2.80 -25.93
N PHE A 288 15.29 1.84 -25.54
CA PHE A 288 15.10 0.58 -26.26
C PHE A 288 14.11 0.71 -27.44
N GLY A 289 13.39 1.83 -27.56
CA GLY A 289 12.38 2.08 -28.59
C GLY A 289 10.98 1.52 -28.28
N ASP A 290 10.74 1.00 -27.08
CA ASP A 290 9.43 0.47 -26.66
C ASP A 290 8.60 1.54 -25.95
N HIS A 291 8.12 2.50 -26.73
CA HIS A 291 7.33 3.63 -26.23
C HIS A 291 6.05 3.17 -25.52
N ARG A 292 5.41 2.10 -26.01
CA ARG A 292 4.18 1.59 -25.41
C ARG A 292 4.42 1.10 -23.98
N THR A 293 5.43 0.25 -23.78
CA THR A 293 5.78 -0.21 -22.43
C THR A 293 6.26 0.97 -21.57
N SER A 294 6.98 1.94 -22.14
CA SER A 294 7.40 3.13 -21.38
C SER A 294 6.23 3.97 -20.86
N ASN A 295 5.15 4.10 -21.64
CA ASN A 295 3.97 4.85 -21.23
C ASN A 295 3.21 4.13 -20.11
N ILE A 296 3.14 2.78 -20.16
CA ILE A 296 2.57 1.98 -19.06
C ILE A 296 3.35 2.21 -17.77
N VAL A 297 4.68 2.07 -17.83
CA VAL A 297 5.53 2.26 -16.65
C VAL A 297 5.45 3.70 -16.13
N ALA A 298 5.38 4.69 -17.01
CA ALA A 298 5.23 6.09 -16.60
C ALA A 298 3.92 6.29 -15.84
N LYS A 299 2.81 5.74 -16.34
CA LYS A 299 1.51 5.85 -15.68
C LYS A 299 1.49 5.16 -14.32
N ILE A 300 2.09 3.98 -14.19
CA ILE A 300 2.26 3.30 -12.89
C ILE A 300 3.07 4.19 -11.95
N ALA A 301 4.23 4.68 -12.38
CA ALA A 301 5.09 5.53 -11.56
C ALA A 301 4.41 6.84 -11.09
N ASP A 302 3.50 7.39 -11.89
CA ASP A 302 2.69 8.55 -11.51
C ASP A 302 1.66 8.22 -10.43
N GLU A 303 1.05 7.01 -10.46
CA GLU A 303 0.08 6.56 -9.45
C GLU A 303 0.74 6.18 -8.11
N GLU A 304 2.01 5.75 -8.12
CA GLU A 304 2.77 5.34 -6.91
C GLU A 304 2.94 6.43 -5.84
N VAL A 305 2.86 7.71 -6.20
CA VAL A 305 2.99 8.81 -5.23
C VAL A 305 1.91 8.70 -4.16
N ALA A 306 0.67 8.35 -4.56
CA ALA A 306 -0.44 8.20 -3.64
C ALA A 306 -0.22 7.05 -2.65
N HIS A 307 0.32 5.92 -3.11
CA HIS A 307 0.56 4.73 -2.29
C HIS A 307 1.59 5.01 -1.18
N VAL A 308 2.66 5.72 -1.53
CA VAL A 308 3.67 6.14 -0.56
C VAL A 308 3.11 7.18 0.40
N ALA A 309 2.30 8.13 -0.09
CA ALA A 309 1.63 9.13 0.76
C ALA A 309 0.65 8.50 1.77
N VAL A 310 -0.09 7.46 1.37
CA VAL A 310 -0.90 6.63 2.28
C VAL A 310 -0.02 6.03 3.37
N GLY A 311 1.13 5.48 3.00
CA GLY A 311 2.12 4.95 3.95
C GLY A 311 2.60 5.97 4.97
N VAL A 312 3.00 7.16 4.50
CA VAL A 312 3.45 8.27 5.35
C VAL A 312 2.37 8.67 6.32
N TYR A 313 1.16 8.91 5.81
CA TYR A 313 0.01 9.31 6.60
C TYR A 313 -0.26 8.32 7.75
N TRP A 314 -0.38 7.02 7.45
CA TRP A 314 -0.68 6.04 8.49
C TRP A 314 0.49 5.79 9.44
N PHE A 315 1.73 5.86 8.95
CA PHE A 315 2.91 5.73 9.80
C PHE A 315 2.98 6.85 10.83
N VAL A 316 2.77 8.10 10.40
CA VAL A 316 2.75 9.26 11.30
C VAL A 316 1.58 9.17 12.28
N SER A 317 0.37 8.85 11.81
CA SER A 317 -0.82 8.69 12.66
C SER A 317 -0.62 7.62 13.74
N VAL A 318 -0.07 6.46 13.40
CA VAL A 318 0.25 5.40 14.37
C VAL A 318 1.34 5.85 15.35
N CYS A 319 2.39 6.53 14.88
CA CYS A 319 3.43 7.07 15.77
C CYS A 319 2.85 8.07 16.78
N GLN A 320 1.96 8.97 16.34
CA GLN A 320 1.28 9.94 17.21
C GLN A 320 0.40 9.24 18.25
N LYS A 321 -0.41 8.24 17.86
CA LYS A 321 -1.19 7.42 18.79
C LYS A 321 -0.33 6.70 19.83
N MET A 322 0.91 6.36 19.47
CA MET A 322 1.91 5.75 20.36
C MET A 322 2.74 6.77 21.17
N GLY A 323 2.55 8.07 20.96
CA GLY A 323 3.36 9.12 21.58
C GLY A 323 4.84 9.08 21.17
N ARG A 324 5.13 8.67 19.93
CA ARG A 324 6.50 8.53 19.40
C ARG A 324 6.77 9.50 18.26
N ALA A 325 8.02 9.95 18.16
CA ALA A 325 8.49 10.71 17.01
C ALA A 325 8.62 9.81 15.77
N PRO A 326 8.01 10.15 14.62
CA PRO A 326 8.06 9.32 13.43
C PRO A 326 9.48 9.07 12.90
N CYS A 327 10.34 10.10 12.84
CA CYS A 327 11.68 9.99 12.28
C CYS A 327 12.56 8.97 13.03
N SER A 328 12.60 9.03 14.37
CA SER A 328 13.39 8.08 15.16
C SER A 328 12.78 6.69 15.11
N THR A 329 11.44 6.59 15.21
CA THR A 329 10.71 5.32 15.11
C THR A 329 10.99 4.61 13.78
N PHE A 330 11.03 5.36 12.67
CA PHE A 330 11.34 4.80 11.37
C PHE A 330 12.75 4.20 11.34
N LYS A 331 13.75 4.96 11.80
CA LYS A 331 15.15 4.49 11.85
C LYS A 331 15.31 3.26 12.75
N ASP A 332 14.74 3.29 13.95
CA ASP A 332 14.75 2.17 14.89
C ASP A 332 14.16 0.89 14.27
N LEU A 333 13.05 1.02 13.53
CA LEU A 333 12.40 -0.11 12.85
C LEU A 333 13.23 -0.65 11.68
N LEU A 334 13.91 0.21 10.92
CA LEU A 334 14.81 -0.26 9.86
C LEU A 334 15.98 -1.07 10.44
N GLU A 335 16.51 -0.65 11.59
CA GLU A 335 17.54 -1.40 12.32
C GLU A 335 16.97 -2.72 12.88
N GLU A 336 15.84 -2.69 13.60
CA GLU A 336 15.22 -3.89 14.22
C GLU A 336 14.90 -4.96 13.17
N TYR A 337 14.42 -4.56 11.98
CA TYR A 337 14.00 -5.47 10.92
C TYR A 337 15.08 -5.75 9.87
N ASN A 338 16.29 -5.19 10.05
CA ASN A 338 17.43 -5.31 9.12
C ASN A 338 17.08 -4.88 7.69
N VAL A 339 16.41 -3.74 7.56
CA VAL A 339 15.96 -3.19 6.27
C VAL A 339 16.92 -2.09 5.83
N GLU A 340 17.64 -2.36 4.75
CA GLU A 340 18.59 -1.39 4.19
C GLU A 340 17.93 -0.44 3.20
N LEU A 341 18.19 0.86 3.38
CA LEU A 341 17.91 1.90 2.41
C LEU A 341 19.16 2.16 1.58
N LYS A 342 19.04 2.04 0.25
CA LYS A 342 20.10 2.35 -0.69
C LYS A 342 19.56 3.23 -1.80
N GLY A 343 20.27 4.33 -2.05
CA GLY A 343 20.01 5.20 -3.18
C GLY A 343 20.53 4.63 -4.51
N PRO A 344 20.45 5.41 -5.60
CA PRO A 344 20.06 6.82 -5.62
C PRO A 344 18.55 7.02 -5.40
N TYR A 345 18.20 8.03 -4.59
CA TYR A 345 16.82 8.40 -4.28
C TYR A 345 16.29 9.44 -5.26
N ASN A 346 15.00 9.32 -5.61
CA ASN A 346 14.24 10.39 -6.25
C ASN A 346 13.72 11.34 -5.16
N TYR A 347 14.55 12.31 -4.78
CA TYR A 347 14.21 13.25 -3.71
C TYR A 347 12.92 14.02 -3.99
N SER A 348 12.67 14.42 -5.24
CA SER A 348 11.46 15.18 -5.60
C SER A 348 10.19 14.36 -5.36
N ALA A 349 10.15 13.11 -5.85
CA ALA A 349 8.98 12.26 -5.68
C ALA A 349 8.77 11.83 -4.23
N ARG A 350 9.85 11.55 -3.48
CA ARG A 350 9.76 11.23 -2.04
C ARG A 350 9.27 12.42 -1.22
N ASP A 351 9.70 13.63 -1.55
CA ASP A 351 9.24 14.87 -0.91
C ASP A 351 7.76 15.14 -1.23
N GLU A 352 7.37 14.94 -2.50
CA GLU A 352 5.97 15.03 -2.93
C GLU A 352 5.08 14.03 -2.17
N ALA A 353 5.51 12.78 -2.05
CA ALA A 353 4.80 11.77 -1.26
C ALA A 353 4.83 12.03 0.26
N GLY A 354 5.58 13.04 0.72
CA GLY A 354 5.64 13.47 2.11
C GLY A 354 6.67 12.74 2.98
N ILE A 355 7.62 11.99 2.42
CA ILE A 355 8.71 11.39 3.20
C ILE A 355 9.79 12.45 3.48
N PRO A 356 9.99 12.89 4.74
CA PRO A 356 11.01 13.87 5.05
C PRO A 356 12.41 13.30 4.79
N ARG A 357 13.27 14.09 4.14
CA ARG A 357 14.62 13.65 3.72
C ARG A 357 15.47 13.07 4.87
N GLN A 358 15.35 13.65 6.07
CA GLN A 358 16.06 13.22 7.27
C GLN A 358 15.75 11.79 7.74
N TRP A 359 14.66 11.18 7.24
CA TRP A 359 14.30 9.81 7.57
C TRP A 359 15.18 8.79 6.85
N TYR A 360 15.60 9.07 5.61
CA TYR A 360 16.23 8.09 4.73
C TYR A 360 17.60 8.49 4.17
N ASP A 361 18.01 9.76 4.29
CA ASP A 361 19.30 10.24 3.81
C ASP A 361 20.17 10.74 4.98
N PRO A 362 21.12 9.93 5.49
CA PRO A 362 21.99 10.33 6.60
C PRO A 362 22.83 11.59 6.33
N SER A 363 23.06 11.93 5.05
CA SER A 363 23.81 13.14 4.69
C SER A 363 23.02 14.42 4.99
N SER A 364 21.68 14.35 5.03
CA SER A 364 20.83 15.49 5.37
C SER A 364 20.93 15.88 6.84
N THR A 365 20.94 14.90 7.76
CA THR A 365 21.12 15.11 9.20
C THR A 365 22.42 15.87 9.53
N LYS A 366 23.52 15.55 8.84
CA LYS A 366 24.81 16.27 9.03
C LYS A 366 24.76 17.72 8.52
N LYS A 367 23.92 18.00 7.54
CA LYS A 367 23.74 19.35 6.97
C LYS A 367 22.87 20.21 7.89
N ASP A 368 21.81 19.63 8.46
CA ASP A 368 20.92 20.32 9.39
C ASP A 368 21.62 20.62 10.73
N GLU A 369 22.42 19.68 11.27
CA GLU A 369 23.28 19.94 12.44
C GLU A 369 24.28 21.07 12.20
N LYS A 370 24.84 21.15 10.98
CA LYS A 370 25.78 22.21 10.60
C LYS A 370 25.09 23.56 10.47
N ASN A 371 23.87 23.59 9.91
CA ASN A 371 23.06 24.81 9.78
C ASN A 371 22.59 25.31 11.14
N ASN A 372 22.14 24.43 12.04
CA ASN A 372 21.73 24.81 13.40
C ASN A 372 22.91 25.35 14.22
N LYS A 373 24.09 24.74 14.11
CA LYS A 373 25.32 25.31 14.72
C LYS A 373 25.66 26.68 14.15
N LEU A 374 25.42 26.90 12.86
CA LEU A 374 25.67 28.19 12.23
C LEU A 374 24.66 29.25 12.70
N SER A 375 23.37 28.90 12.85
CA SER A 375 22.36 29.81 13.39
C SER A 375 22.61 30.15 14.87
N GLU A 376 23.01 29.18 15.70
CA GLU A 376 23.38 29.42 17.09
C GLU A 376 24.59 30.37 17.20
N VAL A 377 25.60 30.20 16.33
CA VAL A 377 26.76 31.11 16.28
C VAL A 377 26.34 32.51 15.81
N VAL A 378 25.44 32.62 14.84
CA VAL A 378 24.93 33.91 14.35
C VAL A 378 24.12 34.62 15.44
N GLU A 379 23.22 33.91 16.14
CA GLU A 379 22.48 34.48 17.28
C GLU A 379 23.40 34.89 18.43
N PHE A 380 24.42 34.09 18.73
CA PHE A 380 25.42 34.42 19.74
C PHE A 380 26.20 35.70 19.39
N LEU A 381 26.63 35.84 18.13
CA LEU A 381 27.33 37.03 17.65
C LEU A 381 26.43 38.28 17.65
N TYR A 382 25.15 38.12 17.31
CA TYR A 382 24.17 39.21 17.34
C TYR A 382 23.91 39.70 18.77
N ALA A 383 23.74 38.77 19.72
CA ALA A 383 23.59 39.09 21.13
C ALA A 383 24.84 39.78 21.73
N TYR A 384 26.04 39.41 21.24
CA TYR A 384 27.29 40.05 21.65
C TYR A 384 27.44 41.45 21.07
N SER A 385 27.02 41.68 19.82
CA SER A 385 26.99 43.00 19.18
C SER A 385 26.08 43.97 19.93
N MET A 386 24.85 43.56 20.28
CA MET A 386 23.92 44.43 21.02
C MET A 386 24.42 44.80 22.42
N LYS A 387 25.19 43.92 23.07
CA LYS A 387 25.85 44.24 24.35
C LYS A 387 26.97 45.26 24.21
N PHE A 388 27.68 45.26 23.08
CA PHE A 388 28.73 46.24 22.80
C PHE A 388 28.15 47.61 22.43
N ASP A 389 27.03 47.67 21.71
CA ASP A 389 26.34 48.92 21.40
C ASP A 389 25.76 49.57 22.68
N PHE A 390 25.19 48.76 23.59
CA PHE A 390 24.71 49.25 24.91
C PHE A 390 25.83 49.82 25.81
N LEU A 391 27.07 49.36 25.65
CA LEU A 391 28.24 49.88 26.38
C LEU A 391 28.89 51.11 25.70
N ARG A 392 28.46 51.45 24.48
CA ARG A 392 28.92 52.63 23.75
C ARG A 392 28.04 53.87 24.00
N ASP A 393 26.81 53.65 24.42
CA ASP A 393 25.81 54.68 24.74
C ASP A 393 25.76 55.05 26.25
N LEU A 394 26.68 54.49 27.04
CA LEU A 394 27.00 54.86 28.44
C LEU A 394 28.29 55.67 28.48
#